data_AF-A0A815F170-F1
#
_entry.id   AF-A0A815F170-F1
#
_cell.length_a   1.000
_cell.length_b   1.000
_cell.length_c   1.000
_cell.angle_alpha   90.00
_cell.angle_beta   90.00
_cell.angle_gamma   90.00
#
_symmetry.space_group_name_H-M   'P 1'
#
loop_
_entity.id
_entity.type
_entity.pdbx_description
1 polymer ?
#
loop_
_entity_poly.entity_id
_entity_poly.type
_entity_poly.pdbx_seq_one_letter_code
_entity_poly.pdbx_strand_id
1 'polypeptide(L)'
;MAPRFEHKSARDGICNVYGLATWKRIVEELNFEHESFSTLGRYEENLIEKIAECLTEVLREGSPETYMQFFGECFVKFFTTYGYDKILRVAGRHFRDFLHSIDQLHDSNRFSFPKMKSPLFHVTDEDENGAVLHYKSKRRGFQRYVIGQLKECATRFYNEEISVRIQDDISTNEYSHIIFRVEFNNSSARESSKRLQNVPTLPDVTSSTFFKVFPFCILIDPSMRIYHLGKSIKNLFSSNTLLSGRYLEDVFRLVRPDILLGWSKGQMKLIAHWNMVAFLCHPVLSTTEEMLSLGLYLHDLNFYDGTSEILIAGMQHARTLQVAIDKVTKLKDRIPFEHD
;
A
#
# COMPACT_ATOMS: atom_id res chain seq x y z
N MET A 1 -0.06 16.66 6.26
CA MET A 1 -0.67 15.84 7.33
C MET A 1 -1.19 14.56 6.66
N ALA A 2 -1.49 13.48 7.39
CA ALA A 2 -2.13 12.33 6.76
C ALA A 2 -3.59 12.70 6.45
N PRO A 3 -4.11 12.40 5.25
CA PRO A 3 -5.51 12.67 4.96
C PRO A 3 -6.41 11.79 5.81
N ARG A 4 -7.53 12.35 6.26
CA ARG A 4 -8.52 11.68 7.10
C ARG A 4 -9.82 11.49 6.31
N PHE A 5 -9.76 10.61 5.32
CA PHE A 5 -10.89 10.32 4.44
C PHE A 5 -12.04 9.61 5.16
N GLU A 6 -11.72 8.85 6.21
CA GLU A 6 -12.68 8.02 6.95
C GLU A 6 -13.84 8.83 7.56
N HIS A 7 -13.57 10.01 8.12
CA HIS A 7 -14.61 10.84 8.76
C HIS A 7 -15.55 11.44 7.72
N LYS A 8 -14.98 11.91 6.60
CA LYS A 8 -15.77 12.47 5.51
C LYS A 8 -16.65 11.41 4.87
N SER A 9 -16.10 10.21 4.60
CA SER A 9 -16.88 9.10 4.05
C SER A 9 -17.97 8.61 5.00
N ALA A 10 -17.71 8.58 6.31
CA ALA A 10 -18.71 8.20 7.30
C ALA A 10 -19.87 9.20 7.34
N ARG A 11 -19.59 10.52 7.40
CA ARG A 11 -20.62 11.56 7.31
C ARG A 11 -21.45 11.43 6.04
N ASP A 12 -20.81 11.34 4.88
CA ASP A 12 -21.51 11.29 3.60
C ASP A 12 -22.36 10.01 3.51
N GLY A 13 -21.86 8.88 4.03
CA GLY A 13 -22.60 7.64 4.18
C GLY A 13 -23.85 7.77 5.06
N ILE A 14 -23.70 8.35 6.26
CA ILE A 14 -24.81 8.60 7.20
C ILE A 14 -25.85 9.51 6.55
N CYS A 15 -25.43 10.61 5.92
CA CYS A 15 -26.34 11.54 5.25
C CYS A 15 -27.12 10.87 4.12
N ASN A 16 -26.48 9.98 3.35
CA ASN A 16 -27.11 9.30 2.23
C ASN A 16 -28.12 8.23 2.66
N VAL A 17 -27.88 7.53 3.77
CA VAL A 17 -28.74 6.42 4.23
C VAL A 17 -29.79 6.88 5.25
N TYR A 18 -29.39 7.70 6.21
CA TYR A 18 -30.23 8.12 7.35
C TYR A 18 -30.64 9.60 7.29
N GLY A 19 -30.16 10.35 6.30
CA GLY A 19 -30.50 11.75 6.10
C GLY A 19 -29.69 12.75 6.95
N LEU A 20 -29.75 14.01 6.56
CA LEU A 20 -29.04 15.12 7.23
C LEU A 20 -29.54 15.38 8.66
N ALA A 21 -30.80 15.08 8.96
CA ALA A 21 -31.37 15.26 10.30
C ALA A 21 -30.68 14.35 11.33
N THR A 22 -30.41 13.10 10.97
CA THR A 22 -29.68 12.14 11.81
C THR A 22 -28.25 12.60 12.05
N TRP A 23 -27.57 13.11 11.01
CA TRP A 23 -26.23 13.67 11.16
C TRP A 23 -26.19 14.86 12.13
N LYS A 24 -27.16 15.78 12.04
CA LYS A 24 -27.23 16.94 12.96
C LYS A 24 -27.40 16.51 14.42
N ARG A 25 -28.25 15.52 14.69
CA ARG A 25 -28.41 14.96 16.05
C ARG A 25 -27.10 14.38 16.60
N ILE A 26 -26.34 13.68 15.77
CA ILE A 26 -25.03 13.13 16.16
C ILE A 26 -24.03 14.26 16.50
N VAL A 27 -24.01 15.33 15.69
CA VAL A 27 -23.14 16.50 15.93
C VAL A 27 -23.51 17.19 17.25
N GLU A 28 -24.81 17.31 17.54
CA GLU A 28 -25.32 17.88 18.79
C GLU A 28 -24.97 17.01 20.01
N GLU A 29 -25.20 15.69 19.95
CA GLU A 29 -24.93 14.76 21.06
C GLU A 29 -23.43 14.62 21.36
N LEU A 30 -22.59 14.58 20.33
CA LEU A 30 -21.12 14.50 20.49
C LEU A 30 -20.45 15.86 20.70
N ASN A 31 -21.24 16.95 20.69
CA ASN A 31 -20.78 18.33 20.85
C ASN A 31 -19.60 18.69 19.92
N PHE A 32 -19.73 18.39 18.62
CA PHE A 32 -18.68 18.70 17.64
C PHE A 32 -18.77 20.14 17.13
N GLU A 33 -17.63 20.82 17.05
CA GLU A 33 -17.51 22.11 16.35
C GLU A 33 -17.56 21.97 14.81
N HIS A 34 -17.48 20.75 14.29
CA HIS A 34 -17.28 20.48 12.86
C HIS A 34 -18.53 19.87 12.20
N GLU A 35 -19.39 20.69 11.59
CA GLU A 35 -20.51 20.21 10.77
C GLU A 35 -20.07 19.51 9.46
N SER A 36 -18.81 19.74 9.05
CA SER A 36 -18.20 19.16 7.86
C SER A 36 -16.75 18.73 8.11
N PHE A 37 -16.33 17.65 7.46
CA PHE A 37 -14.96 17.14 7.55
C PHE A 37 -14.13 17.57 6.33
N SER A 38 -12.97 18.18 6.61
CA SER A 38 -11.92 18.41 5.64
C SER A 38 -10.99 17.19 5.58
N THR A 39 -10.62 16.77 4.39
CA THR A 39 -9.69 15.64 4.20
C THR A 39 -8.31 15.91 4.80
N LEU A 40 -7.91 17.16 4.98
CA LEU A 40 -6.63 17.56 5.59
C LEU A 40 -6.78 18.04 7.05
N GLY A 41 -7.96 17.90 7.64
CA GLY A 41 -8.25 18.29 9.02
C GLY A 41 -7.59 17.40 10.07
N ARG A 42 -7.51 17.90 11.30
CA ARG A 42 -7.07 17.12 12.48
C ARG A 42 -8.29 16.69 13.27
N TYR A 43 -8.38 15.39 13.52
CA TYR A 43 -9.49 14.77 14.23
C TYR A 43 -8.95 13.80 15.28
N GLU A 44 -9.73 13.61 16.35
CA GLU A 44 -9.44 12.65 17.41
C GLU A 44 -9.38 11.22 16.83
N GLU A 45 -8.49 10.37 17.37
CA GLU A 45 -8.23 9.06 16.75
C GLU A 45 -9.41 8.08 16.84
N ASN A 46 -10.20 8.20 17.91
CA ASN A 46 -11.35 7.36 18.25
C ASN A 46 -12.68 8.00 17.81
N LEU A 47 -12.62 9.08 17.01
CA LEU A 47 -13.80 9.83 16.59
C LEU A 47 -14.81 8.96 15.83
N ILE A 48 -14.32 8.11 14.93
CA ILE A 48 -15.16 7.16 14.17
C ILE A 48 -15.90 6.18 15.09
N GLU A 49 -15.24 5.71 16.16
CA GLU A 49 -15.85 4.79 17.14
C GLU A 49 -16.95 5.51 17.94
N LYS A 50 -16.67 6.74 18.42
CA LYS A 50 -17.67 7.58 19.09
C LYS A 50 -18.89 7.86 18.21
N ILE A 51 -18.68 8.09 16.91
CA ILE A 51 -19.77 8.25 15.94
C ILE A 51 -20.59 6.96 15.81
N ALA A 52 -19.95 5.79 15.77
CA ALA A 52 -20.65 4.50 15.72
C ALA A 52 -21.49 4.22 16.98
N GLU A 53 -20.95 4.56 18.15
CA GLU A 53 -21.64 4.45 19.44
C GLU A 53 -22.86 5.36 19.49
N CYS A 54 -22.69 6.66 19.21
CA CYS A 54 -23.80 7.62 19.17
C CYS A 54 -24.85 7.25 18.10
N LEU A 55 -24.45 6.75 16.92
CA LEU A 55 -25.39 6.31 15.90
C LEU A 55 -26.27 5.14 16.39
N THR A 56 -25.70 4.25 17.21
CA THR A 56 -26.45 3.16 17.85
C THR A 56 -27.48 3.71 18.85
N GLU A 57 -27.12 4.73 19.63
CA GLU A 57 -28.02 5.37 20.60
C GLU A 57 -29.14 6.17 19.91
N VAL A 58 -28.81 6.92 18.87
CA VAL A 58 -29.74 7.76 18.10
C VAL A 58 -30.77 6.93 17.34
N LEU A 59 -30.33 5.84 16.68
CA LEU A 59 -31.19 4.98 15.87
C LEU A 59 -31.85 3.86 16.67
N ARG A 60 -31.32 3.52 17.86
CA ARG A 60 -31.76 2.39 18.71
C ARG A 60 -31.79 1.05 17.99
N GLU A 61 -30.98 0.90 16.95
CA GLU A 61 -30.85 -0.30 16.14
C GLU A 61 -29.38 -0.58 15.82
N GLY A 62 -29.05 -1.85 15.59
CA GLY A 62 -27.70 -2.28 15.28
C GLY A 62 -26.76 -2.27 16.49
N SER A 63 -25.47 -2.36 16.20
CA SER A 63 -24.40 -2.28 17.19
C SER A 63 -23.27 -1.39 16.65
N PRO A 64 -22.39 -0.86 17.51
CA PRO A 64 -21.23 -0.09 17.06
C PRO A 64 -20.39 -0.86 16.03
N GLU A 65 -20.28 -2.18 16.18
CA GLU A 65 -19.60 -3.06 15.22
C GLU A 65 -20.27 -3.07 13.84
N THR A 66 -21.60 -3.05 13.79
CA THR A 66 -22.38 -3.03 12.55
C THR A 66 -22.15 -1.70 11.82
N TYR A 67 -22.17 -0.59 12.55
CA TYR A 67 -21.91 0.73 11.97
C TYR A 67 -20.45 0.91 11.55
N MET A 68 -19.50 0.31 12.27
CA MET A 68 -18.11 0.26 11.83
C MET A 68 -17.96 -0.48 10.49
N GLN A 69 -18.67 -1.59 10.29
CA GLN A 69 -18.70 -2.27 8.99
C GLN A 69 -19.33 -1.36 7.91
N PHE A 70 -20.48 -0.74 8.20
CA PHE A 70 -21.14 0.20 7.31
C PHE A 70 -20.22 1.37 6.90
N PHE A 71 -19.43 1.92 7.82
CA PHE A 71 -18.46 2.98 7.51
C PHE A 71 -17.34 2.49 6.59
N GLY A 72 -16.90 1.24 6.74
CA GLY A 72 -15.95 0.60 5.83
C GLY A 72 -16.50 0.47 4.41
N GLU A 73 -17.76 0.10 4.26
CA GLU A 73 -18.44 0.03 2.96
C GLU A 73 -18.59 1.42 2.33
N CYS A 74 -19.00 2.42 3.13
CA CYS A 74 -19.10 3.82 2.69
C CYS A 74 -17.75 4.37 2.25
N PHE A 75 -16.65 3.98 2.90
CA PHE A 75 -15.31 4.40 2.52
C PHE A 75 -14.93 3.95 1.11
N VAL A 76 -15.19 2.67 0.77
CA VAL A 76 -14.89 2.17 -0.58
C VAL A 76 -15.76 2.88 -1.62
N LYS A 77 -17.06 3.08 -1.34
CA LYS A 77 -17.96 3.85 -2.21
C LYS A 77 -17.45 5.27 -2.43
N PHE A 78 -17.08 5.96 -1.35
CA PHE A 78 -16.49 7.30 -1.41
C PHE A 78 -15.22 7.32 -2.26
N PHE A 79 -14.30 6.37 -2.04
CA PHE A 79 -13.04 6.30 -2.77
C PHE A 79 -13.25 6.12 -4.29
N THR A 80 -14.29 5.39 -4.70
CA THR A 80 -14.64 5.26 -6.13
C THR A 80 -15.12 6.56 -6.76
N THR A 81 -15.81 7.43 -6.02
CA THR A 81 -16.23 8.75 -6.51
C THR A 81 -15.06 9.67 -6.81
N TYR A 82 -13.90 9.46 -6.16
CA TYR A 82 -12.67 10.23 -6.36
C TYR A 82 -11.77 9.68 -7.49
N GLY A 83 -12.25 8.72 -8.28
CA GLY A 83 -11.52 8.20 -9.45
C GLY A 83 -10.44 7.16 -9.13
N TYR A 84 -10.42 6.64 -7.90
CA TYR A 84 -9.55 5.52 -7.52
C TYR A 84 -10.12 4.15 -7.91
N ASP A 85 -11.33 4.11 -8.48
CA ASP A 85 -11.99 2.90 -8.99
C ASP A 85 -11.12 2.16 -10.01
N LYS A 86 -10.42 2.89 -10.89
CA LYS A 86 -9.54 2.32 -11.91
C LYS A 86 -8.36 1.56 -11.29
N ILE A 87 -7.74 2.13 -10.25
CA ILE A 87 -6.60 1.51 -9.58
C ILE A 87 -7.05 0.24 -8.84
N LEU A 88 -8.19 0.30 -8.14
CA LEU A 88 -8.77 -0.85 -7.45
C LEU A 88 -9.16 -1.98 -8.42
N ARG A 89 -9.66 -1.64 -9.62
CA ARG A 89 -10.01 -2.61 -10.66
C ARG A 89 -8.77 -3.26 -11.31
N VAL A 90 -7.65 -2.56 -11.39
CA VAL A 90 -6.40 -3.09 -11.97
C VAL A 90 -5.56 -3.87 -10.95
N ALA A 91 -5.90 -3.77 -9.67
CA ALA A 91 -5.17 -4.42 -8.58
C ALA A 91 -5.07 -5.95 -8.70
N GLY A 92 -6.09 -6.60 -9.28
CA GLY A 92 -6.16 -8.05 -9.37
C GLY A 92 -7.12 -8.54 -10.45
N ARG A 93 -6.89 -9.75 -10.98
CA ARG A 93 -7.86 -10.40 -11.89
C ARG A 93 -8.95 -11.11 -11.09
N HIS A 94 -8.57 -11.67 -9.96
CA HIS A 94 -9.45 -12.32 -8.99
C HIS A 94 -9.33 -11.63 -7.63
N PHE A 95 -10.31 -11.85 -6.75
CA PHE A 95 -10.30 -11.26 -5.41
C PHE A 95 -9.07 -11.68 -4.58
N ARG A 96 -8.54 -12.90 -4.78
CA ARG A 96 -7.27 -13.32 -4.18
C ARG A 96 -6.09 -12.41 -4.53
N ASP A 97 -6.01 -11.96 -5.79
CA ASP A 97 -4.90 -11.13 -6.27
C ASP A 97 -4.99 -9.76 -5.60
N PHE A 98 -6.22 -9.26 -5.43
CA PHE A 98 -6.48 -8.05 -4.66
C PHE A 98 -5.94 -8.16 -3.24
N LEU A 99 -6.23 -9.24 -2.51
CA LEU A 99 -5.75 -9.45 -1.14
C LEU A 99 -4.22 -9.37 -1.03
N HIS A 100 -3.49 -9.94 -2.00
CA HIS A 100 -2.02 -9.84 -2.07
C HIS A 100 -1.51 -8.45 -2.45
N SER A 101 -2.32 -7.66 -3.17
CA SER A 101 -1.94 -6.35 -3.69
C SER A 101 -2.24 -5.18 -2.74
N ILE A 102 -2.97 -5.39 -1.63
CA ILE A 102 -3.44 -4.29 -0.75
C ILE A 102 -2.26 -3.41 -0.28
N ASP A 103 -1.17 -4.02 0.17
CA ASP A 103 0.00 -3.26 0.63
C ASP A 103 0.66 -2.46 -0.50
N GLN A 104 0.68 -2.99 -1.73
CA GLN A 104 1.18 -2.27 -2.90
C GLN A 104 0.29 -1.07 -3.26
N LEU A 105 -1.03 -1.22 -3.17
CA LEU A 105 -1.97 -0.12 -3.35
C LEU A 105 -1.76 0.98 -2.31
N HIS A 106 -1.59 0.60 -1.04
CA HIS A 106 -1.30 1.54 0.03
C HIS A 106 0.03 2.27 -0.16
N ASP A 107 1.06 1.59 -0.63
CA ASP A 107 2.36 2.23 -0.93
C ASP A 107 2.23 3.20 -2.11
N SER A 108 1.45 2.86 -3.14
CA SER A 108 1.18 3.77 -4.28
C SER A 108 0.50 5.08 -3.84
N ASN A 109 -0.43 5.02 -2.89
CA ASN A 109 -1.12 6.20 -2.38
C ASN A 109 -0.19 7.14 -1.58
N ARG A 110 1.02 6.68 -1.21
CA ARG A 110 1.99 7.52 -0.52
C ARG A 110 2.50 8.67 -1.39
N PHE A 111 2.58 8.51 -2.70
CA PHE A 111 3.02 9.60 -3.59
C PHE A 111 2.10 10.82 -3.43
N SER A 112 0.80 10.58 -3.25
CA SER A 112 -0.17 11.63 -2.91
C SER A 112 -0.16 11.99 -1.43
N PHE A 113 0.08 11.03 -0.53
CA PHE A 113 -0.03 11.20 0.92
C PHE A 113 1.19 10.69 1.72
N PRO A 114 2.32 11.42 1.72
CA PRO A 114 3.59 10.94 2.28
C PRO A 114 3.58 10.59 3.78
N LYS A 115 2.70 11.26 4.55
CA LYS A 115 2.58 11.11 6.02
C LYS A 115 1.55 10.04 6.44
N MET A 116 0.89 9.39 5.47
CA MET A 116 -0.08 8.33 5.75
C MET A 116 0.62 7.11 6.36
N LYS A 117 0.06 6.59 7.46
CA LYS A 117 0.51 5.34 8.10
C LYS A 117 -0.51 4.26 7.75
N SER A 118 -0.21 3.50 6.72
CA SER A 118 -1.08 2.41 6.26
C SER A 118 -0.97 1.18 7.17
N PRO A 119 -2.05 0.40 7.33
CA PRO A 119 -1.95 -0.92 7.91
C PRO A 119 -1.19 -1.87 6.97
N LEU A 120 -0.70 -2.98 7.52
CA LEU A 120 -0.08 -4.06 6.76
C LEU A 120 -1.05 -5.22 6.60
N PHE A 121 -1.08 -5.78 5.39
CA PHE A 121 -1.91 -6.90 4.99
C PHE A 121 -1.04 -8.03 4.44
N HIS A 122 -1.19 -9.22 4.99
CA HIS A 122 -0.42 -10.38 4.56
C HIS A 122 -1.29 -11.64 4.53
N VAL A 123 -1.26 -12.35 3.41
CA VAL A 123 -1.95 -13.64 3.25
C VAL A 123 -0.95 -14.76 3.54
N THR A 124 -1.30 -15.69 4.43
CA THR A 124 -0.44 -16.84 4.79
C THR A 124 -0.92 -18.16 4.18
N ASP A 125 -2.20 -18.46 4.36
CA ASP A 125 -2.79 -19.73 3.96
C ASP A 125 -3.91 -19.50 2.96
N GLU A 126 -3.90 -20.26 1.86
CA GLU A 126 -4.91 -20.23 0.80
C GLU A 126 -5.40 -21.63 0.52
N ASP A 127 -6.71 -21.76 0.34
CA ASP A 127 -7.36 -22.99 -0.12
C ASP A 127 -8.45 -22.66 -1.14
N GLU A 128 -9.12 -23.67 -1.67
CA GLU A 128 -10.16 -23.51 -2.70
C GLU A 128 -11.37 -22.69 -2.23
N ASN A 129 -11.57 -22.54 -0.92
CA ASN A 129 -12.71 -21.87 -0.30
C ASN A 129 -12.34 -20.54 0.37
N GLY A 130 -11.11 -20.06 0.22
CA GLY A 130 -10.72 -18.78 0.76
C GLY A 130 -9.25 -18.61 1.10
N ALA A 131 -8.98 -17.68 2.01
CA ALA A 131 -7.65 -17.31 2.46
C ALA A 131 -7.63 -16.83 3.92
N VAL A 132 -6.47 -16.93 4.56
CA VAL A 132 -6.18 -16.35 5.88
C VAL A 132 -5.42 -15.05 5.69
N LEU A 133 -6.02 -13.95 6.14
CA LEU A 133 -5.50 -12.59 5.99
C LEU A 133 -5.10 -12.01 7.35
N HIS A 134 -3.82 -11.69 7.50
CA HIS A 134 -3.26 -10.99 8.64
C HIS A 134 -3.36 -9.48 8.43
N TYR A 135 -4.04 -8.79 9.34
CA TYR A 135 -4.12 -7.34 9.39
C TYR A 135 -3.35 -6.82 10.60
N LYS A 136 -2.39 -5.91 10.36
CA LYS A 136 -1.61 -5.27 11.43
C LYS A 136 -1.69 -3.76 11.34
N SER A 137 -2.02 -3.13 12.46
CA SER A 137 -2.20 -1.68 12.52
C SER A 137 -1.75 -1.11 13.86
N LYS A 138 -1.35 0.16 13.85
CA LYS A 138 -1.18 0.95 15.09
C LYS A 138 -2.54 1.42 15.65
N ARG A 139 -3.60 1.43 14.83
CA ARG A 139 -4.97 1.80 15.24
C ARG A 139 -5.72 0.56 15.75
N ARG A 140 -6.49 0.75 16.82
CA ARG A 140 -7.35 -0.27 17.45
C ARG A 140 -8.82 -0.06 17.05
N GLY A 141 -9.64 -1.11 17.14
CA GLY A 141 -11.08 -1.05 16.86
C GLY A 141 -11.48 -1.06 15.38
N PHE A 142 -10.51 -1.02 14.45
CA PHE A 142 -10.78 -0.97 13.01
C PHE A 142 -11.06 -2.34 12.36
N GLN A 143 -11.10 -3.44 13.11
CA GLN A 143 -11.34 -4.78 12.54
C GLN A 143 -12.65 -4.90 11.76
N ARG A 144 -13.75 -4.36 12.31
CA ARG A 144 -15.07 -4.36 11.65
C ARG A 144 -15.11 -3.42 10.45
N TYR A 145 -14.39 -2.30 10.54
CA TYR A 145 -14.22 -1.37 9.43
C TYR A 145 -13.52 -2.03 8.23
N VAL A 146 -12.44 -2.77 8.47
CA VAL A 146 -11.72 -3.52 7.43
C VAL A 146 -12.63 -4.60 6.82
N ILE A 147 -13.44 -5.30 7.61
CA ILE A 147 -14.43 -6.27 7.09
C ILE A 147 -15.38 -5.61 6.08
N GLY A 148 -15.90 -4.42 6.39
CA GLY A 148 -16.78 -3.67 5.49
C GLY A 148 -16.09 -3.27 4.19
N GLN A 149 -14.83 -2.85 4.26
CA GLN A 149 -14.02 -2.53 3.08
C GLN A 149 -13.81 -3.76 2.19
N LEU A 150 -13.45 -4.90 2.77
CA LEU A 150 -13.21 -6.14 2.02
C LEU A 150 -14.49 -6.60 1.32
N LYS A 151 -15.63 -6.58 2.01
CA LYS A 151 -16.94 -6.96 1.45
C LYS A 151 -17.35 -6.07 0.30
N GLU A 152 -17.28 -4.75 0.46
CA GLU A 152 -17.65 -3.82 -0.61
C GLU A 152 -16.69 -3.95 -1.80
N CYS A 153 -15.38 -4.15 -1.57
CA CYS A 153 -14.42 -4.38 -2.65
C CYS A 153 -14.73 -5.66 -3.44
N ALA A 154 -15.03 -6.77 -2.75
CA ALA A 154 -15.37 -8.03 -3.41
C ALA A 154 -16.64 -7.91 -4.26
N THR A 155 -17.72 -7.37 -3.68
CA THR A 155 -18.99 -7.22 -4.40
C THR A 155 -18.86 -6.24 -5.56
N ARG A 156 -18.22 -5.09 -5.37
CA ARG A 156 -18.20 -4.01 -6.37
C ARG A 156 -17.23 -4.24 -7.52
N PHE A 157 -16.05 -4.80 -7.26
CA PHE A 157 -15.01 -4.94 -8.28
C PHE A 157 -14.89 -6.35 -8.85
N TYR A 158 -15.22 -7.37 -8.05
CA TYR A 158 -15.08 -8.79 -8.43
C TYR A 158 -16.42 -9.49 -8.60
N ASN A 159 -17.54 -8.84 -8.23
CA ASN A 159 -18.88 -9.43 -8.25
C ASN A 159 -18.95 -10.76 -7.49
N GLU A 160 -18.22 -10.82 -6.36
CA GLU A 160 -18.16 -11.96 -5.46
C GLU A 160 -18.73 -11.58 -4.10
N GLU A 161 -19.56 -12.45 -3.54
CA GLU A 161 -20.01 -12.34 -2.15
C GLU A 161 -19.03 -13.11 -1.25
N ILE A 162 -18.54 -12.45 -0.21
CA ILE A 162 -17.53 -13.01 0.69
C ILE A 162 -18.03 -13.03 2.13
N SER A 163 -17.59 -14.04 2.87
CA SER A 163 -17.77 -14.12 4.33
C SER A 163 -16.43 -13.88 4.99
N VAL A 164 -16.38 -12.95 5.95
CA VAL A 164 -15.15 -12.63 6.69
C VAL A 164 -15.39 -12.87 8.17
N ARG A 165 -14.59 -13.75 8.77
CA ARG A 165 -14.63 -14.07 10.19
C ARG A 165 -13.32 -13.68 10.86
N ILE A 166 -13.40 -13.24 12.11
CA ILE A 166 -12.20 -13.01 12.93
C ILE A 166 -11.83 -14.36 13.54
N GLN A 167 -10.63 -14.85 13.23
CA GLN A 167 -10.09 -16.09 13.78
C GLN A 167 -9.35 -15.81 15.09
N ASP A 168 -8.48 -14.80 15.09
CA ASP A 168 -7.71 -14.38 16.27
C ASP A 168 -7.60 -12.85 16.35
N ASP A 169 -7.54 -12.34 17.58
CA ASP A 169 -7.27 -10.94 17.90
C ASP A 169 -6.09 -10.87 18.89
N ILE A 170 -4.91 -10.55 18.35
CA ILE A 170 -3.66 -10.40 19.09
C ILE A 170 -3.38 -8.90 19.20
N SER A 171 -4.27 -8.19 19.89
CA SER A 171 -4.10 -6.76 20.16
C SER A 171 -3.27 -6.54 21.43
N THR A 172 -2.15 -5.85 21.28
CA THR A 172 -1.28 -5.38 22.38
C THR A 172 -1.42 -3.87 22.55
N ASN A 173 -0.82 -3.29 23.60
CA ASN A 173 -0.82 -1.83 23.85
C ASN A 173 -0.23 -0.98 22.73
N GLU A 174 0.62 -1.55 21.87
CA GLU A 174 1.31 -0.80 20.82
C GLU A 174 0.81 -1.11 19.40
N TYR A 175 0.27 -2.31 19.17
CA TYR A 175 -0.23 -2.71 17.86
C TYR A 175 -1.43 -3.65 17.97
N SER A 176 -2.32 -3.58 17.00
CA SER A 176 -3.40 -4.54 16.77
C SER A 176 -3.01 -5.49 15.65
N HIS A 177 -3.01 -6.79 15.93
CA HIS A 177 -2.82 -7.84 14.93
C HIS A 177 -4.05 -8.74 14.91
N ILE A 178 -4.87 -8.61 13.87
CA ILE A 178 -6.08 -9.40 13.67
C ILE A 178 -5.83 -10.44 12.57
N ILE A 179 -6.29 -11.66 12.79
CA ILE A 179 -6.27 -12.73 11.78
C ILE A 179 -7.69 -12.95 11.30
N PHE A 180 -7.92 -12.70 10.01
CA PHE A 180 -9.21 -12.92 9.37
C PHE A 180 -9.19 -14.22 8.57
N ARG A 181 -10.27 -15.00 8.68
CA ARG A 181 -10.60 -16.02 7.69
C ARG A 181 -11.56 -15.40 6.67
N VAL A 182 -11.10 -15.29 5.43
CA VAL A 182 -11.86 -14.74 4.30
C VAL A 182 -12.33 -15.91 3.45
N GLU A 183 -13.62 -16.21 3.48
CA GLU A 183 -14.27 -17.29 2.73
C GLU A 183 -14.83 -16.72 1.41
N PHE A 184 -14.35 -17.25 0.29
CA PHE A 184 -14.75 -16.87 -1.07
C PHE A 184 -14.44 -18.00 -2.06
N ASN A 185 -14.98 -17.94 -3.28
CA ASN A 185 -14.69 -18.94 -4.31
C ASN A 185 -13.28 -18.74 -4.86
N ASN A 186 -12.31 -19.47 -4.31
CA ASN A 186 -10.91 -19.38 -4.68
C ASN A 186 -10.48 -20.50 -5.64
N SER A 187 -11.35 -20.83 -6.61
CA SER A 187 -11.05 -21.84 -7.66
C SER A 187 -9.76 -21.54 -8.45
N SER A 188 -9.38 -20.26 -8.56
CA SER A 188 -8.13 -19.82 -9.21
C SER A 188 -6.85 -20.22 -8.46
N ALA A 189 -6.90 -20.47 -7.14
CA ALA A 189 -5.77 -21.03 -6.41
C ALA A 189 -5.43 -22.46 -6.89
N ARG A 190 -6.46 -23.27 -7.19
CA ARG A 190 -6.28 -24.61 -7.77
C ARG A 190 -5.63 -24.57 -9.14
N GLU A 191 -6.04 -23.61 -9.99
CA GLU A 191 -5.45 -23.43 -11.32
C GLU A 191 -3.99 -22.98 -11.26
N SER A 192 -3.66 -22.09 -10.32
CA SER A 192 -2.29 -21.60 -10.12
C SER A 192 -1.35 -22.75 -9.70
N SER A 193 -1.80 -23.57 -8.75
CA SER A 193 -1.06 -24.76 -8.29
C SER A 193 -0.90 -25.81 -9.41
N LYS A 194 -1.94 -26.04 -10.21
CA LYS A 194 -1.86 -26.93 -11.39
C LYS A 194 -0.94 -26.39 -12.49
N ARG A 195 -0.92 -25.08 -12.72
CA ARG A 195 0.00 -24.45 -13.69
C ARG A 195 1.45 -24.61 -13.23
N LEU A 196 1.75 -24.36 -11.96
CA LEU A 196 3.10 -24.55 -11.38
C LEU A 196 3.62 -25.99 -11.56
N GLN A 197 2.74 -27.00 -11.44
CA GLN A 197 3.09 -28.40 -11.67
C GLN A 197 3.34 -28.74 -13.15
N ASN A 198 2.75 -27.98 -14.07
CA ASN A 198 2.82 -28.22 -15.51
C ASN A 198 3.73 -27.21 -16.26
N VAL A 199 4.53 -26.40 -15.54
CA VAL A 199 5.50 -25.52 -16.21
C VAL A 199 6.63 -26.39 -16.75
N PRO A 200 6.91 -26.38 -18.07
CA PRO A 200 8.09 -27.06 -18.59
C PRO A 200 9.32 -26.49 -17.90
N THR A 201 10.22 -27.38 -17.43
CA THR A 201 11.46 -26.99 -16.78
C THR A 201 12.24 -26.08 -17.73
N LEU A 202 12.29 -24.79 -17.37
CA LEU A 202 13.13 -23.84 -18.08
C LEU A 202 14.60 -24.24 -17.87
N PRO A 203 15.48 -24.02 -18.87
CA PRO A 203 16.89 -24.29 -18.70
C PRO A 203 17.47 -23.47 -17.53
N ASP A 204 18.36 -24.09 -16.76
CA ASP A 204 18.99 -23.46 -15.61
C ASP A 204 19.78 -22.21 -16.05
N VAL A 205 19.51 -21.09 -15.38
CA VAL A 205 20.27 -19.85 -15.57
C VAL A 205 21.49 -19.89 -14.68
N THR A 206 22.68 -19.69 -15.25
CA THR A 206 23.92 -19.61 -14.47
C THR A 206 23.87 -18.41 -13.53
N SER A 207 24.47 -18.54 -12.35
CA SER A 207 24.56 -17.44 -11.36
C SER A 207 25.20 -16.18 -11.95
N SER A 208 26.21 -16.34 -12.82
CA SER A 208 26.86 -15.24 -13.51
C SER A 208 25.93 -14.49 -14.48
N THR A 209 24.97 -15.17 -15.10
CA THR A 209 23.96 -14.54 -15.96
C THR A 209 22.91 -13.83 -15.12
N PHE A 210 22.45 -14.46 -14.03
CA PHE A 210 21.50 -13.87 -13.09
C PHE A 210 22.00 -12.53 -12.53
N PHE A 211 23.24 -12.47 -12.04
CA PHE A 211 23.82 -11.23 -11.49
C PHE A 211 24.13 -10.15 -12.54
N LYS A 212 24.24 -10.53 -13.82
CA LYS A 212 24.33 -9.57 -14.92
C LYS A 212 22.97 -8.95 -15.24
N VAL A 213 21.91 -9.75 -15.19
CA VAL A 213 20.53 -9.30 -15.46
C VAL A 213 19.98 -8.46 -14.31
N PHE A 214 20.37 -8.74 -13.07
CA PHE A 214 19.94 -8.00 -11.88
C PHE A 214 21.11 -7.26 -11.24
N PRO A 215 21.48 -6.07 -11.76
CA PRO A 215 22.62 -5.31 -11.25
C PRO A 215 22.40 -4.74 -9.83
N PHE A 216 21.12 -4.57 -9.46
CA PHE A 216 20.67 -4.18 -8.12
C PHE A 216 20.08 -5.37 -7.36
N CYS A 217 20.97 -6.27 -6.92
CA CYS A 217 20.58 -7.42 -6.09
C CYS A 217 21.44 -7.54 -4.84
N ILE A 218 20.83 -7.99 -3.74
CA ILE A 218 21.52 -8.37 -2.51
C ILE A 218 21.17 -9.82 -2.22
N LEU A 219 22.19 -10.66 -2.06
CA LEU A 219 22.03 -12.06 -1.67
C LEU A 219 22.44 -12.20 -0.20
N ILE A 220 21.54 -12.75 0.61
CA ILE A 220 21.66 -12.79 2.07
C ILE A 220 21.59 -14.24 2.53
N ASP A 221 22.51 -14.61 3.40
CA ASP A 221 22.55 -15.94 4.00
C ASP A 221 21.60 -16.06 5.22
N PRO A 222 21.33 -17.29 5.71
CA PRO A 222 20.48 -17.51 6.89
C PRO A 222 20.94 -16.79 8.16
N SER A 223 22.20 -16.35 8.22
CA SER A 223 22.76 -15.59 9.34
C SER A 223 22.60 -14.08 9.17
N MET A 224 21.79 -13.63 8.22
CA MET A 224 21.56 -12.22 7.87
C MET A 224 22.84 -11.49 7.43
N ARG A 225 23.81 -12.23 6.84
CA ARG A 225 25.03 -11.65 6.27
C ARG A 225 24.92 -11.49 4.77
N ILE A 226 25.54 -10.44 4.26
CA ILE A 226 25.59 -10.16 2.83
C ILE A 226 26.55 -11.16 2.17
N TYR A 227 26.00 -12.10 1.42
CA TYR A 227 26.78 -13.05 0.62
C TYR A 227 27.26 -12.42 -0.68
N HIS A 228 26.35 -11.78 -1.43
CA HIS A 228 26.67 -11.15 -2.71
C HIS A 228 25.96 -9.81 -2.89
N LEU A 229 26.64 -8.89 -3.58
CA LEU A 229 26.07 -7.62 -4.04
C LEU A 229 26.25 -7.50 -5.55
N GLY A 230 25.17 -7.11 -6.22
CA GLY A 230 25.17 -6.78 -7.64
C GLY A 230 26.13 -5.62 -7.94
N LYS A 231 26.55 -5.52 -9.21
CA LYS A 231 27.59 -4.58 -9.65
C LYS A 231 27.20 -3.12 -9.36
N SER A 232 25.96 -2.72 -9.65
CA SER A 232 25.53 -1.34 -9.47
C SER A 232 25.39 -0.96 -8.00
N ILE A 233 24.98 -1.89 -7.13
CA ILE A 233 24.99 -1.64 -5.67
C ILE A 233 26.42 -1.47 -5.16
N LYS A 234 27.37 -2.30 -5.63
CA LYS A 234 28.78 -2.14 -5.23
C LYS A 234 29.33 -0.76 -5.61
N ASN A 235 28.92 -0.21 -6.76
CA ASN A 235 29.34 1.13 -7.20
C ASN A 235 28.81 2.26 -6.31
N LEU A 236 27.68 2.06 -5.61
CA LEU A 236 27.15 3.04 -4.65
C LEU A 236 28.02 3.19 -3.41
N PHE A 237 28.85 2.20 -3.11
CA PHE A 237 29.76 2.21 -1.98
C PHE A 237 31.18 2.46 -2.47
N SER A 238 31.98 3.19 -1.67
CA SER A 238 33.39 3.43 -1.99
C SER A 238 34.13 2.12 -2.25
N SER A 239 34.97 2.09 -3.28
CA SER A 239 35.64 0.89 -3.82
C SER A 239 36.46 0.08 -2.80
N ASN A 240 36.72 0.63 -1.62
CA ASN A 240 37.52 0.01 -0.56
C ASN A 240 36.67 -0.66 0.55
N THR A 241 35.34 -0.63 0.48
CA THR A 241 34.49 -1.27 1.50
C THR A 241 34.15 -2.71 1.11
N LEU A 242 34.82 -3.67 1.76
CA LEU A 242 34.38 -5.07 1.75
C LEU A 242 33.05 -5.17 2.52
N LEU A 243 31.95 -5.28 1.78
CA LEU A 243 30.59 -5.44 2.31
C LEU A 243 30.18 -6.91 2.42
N SER A 244 30.78 -7.79 1.62
CA SER A 244 30.56 -9.23 1.73
C SER A 244 31.00 -9.75 3.10
N GLY A 245 30.14 -10.53 3.74
CA GLY A 245 30.35 -11.11 5.07
C GLY A 245 29.94 -10.23 6.25
N ARG A 246 29.58 -8.95 6.03
CA ARG A 246 29.00 -8.09 7.07
C ARG A 246 27.54 -8.41 7.31
N TYR A 247 27.05 -8.06 8.50
CA TYR A 247 25.62 -8.13 8.77
C TYR A 247 24.86 -7.09 7.94
N LEU A 248 23.69 -7.48 7.46
CA LEU A 248 22.85 -6.62 6.64
C LEU A 248 22.48 -5.32 7.37
N GLU A 249 22.21 -5.41 8.68
CA GLU A 249 21.80 -4.29 9.55
C GLU A 249 22.90 -3.25 9.78
N ASP A 250 24.17 -3.62 9.69
CA ASP A 250 25.30 -2.70 9.82
C ASP A 250 25.43 -1.78 8.60
N VAL A 251 24.93 -2.22 7.45
CA VAL A 251 25.10 -1.55 6.15
C VAL A 251 23.79 -0.92 5.67
N PHE A 252 22.68 -1.63 5.84
CA PHE A 252 21.37 -1.25 5.33
C PHE A 252 20.35 -1.16 6.47
N ARG A 253 19.45 -0.17 6.34
CA ARG A 253 18.28 -0.06 7.20
C ARG A 253 17.04 -0.28 6.37
N LEU A 254 16.21 -1.24 6.77
CA LEU A 254 14.89 -1.41 6.18
C LEU A 254 14.03 -0.23 6.62
N VAL A 255 13.67 0.64 5.66
CA VAL A 255 12.77 1.75 5.92
C VAL A 255 11.32 1.28 5.93
N ARG A 256 11.01 0.20 5.18
CA ARG A 256 9.66 -0.35 5.03
C ARG A 256 9.63 -1.86 4.78
N PRO A 257 8.67 -2.58 5.38
CA PRO A 257 7.78 -2.13 6.44
C PRO A 257 8.56 -1.78 7.72
N ASP A 258 7.98 -0.97 8.62
CA ASP A 258 8.56 -0.55 9.92
C ASP A 258 8.57 -1.76 10.88
N ILE A 259 9.37 -2.77 10.54
CA ILE A 259 9.53 -4.04 11.24
C ILE A 259 11.02 -4.31 11.46
N LEU A 260 11.34 -5.02 12.55
CA LEU A 260 12.68 -5.54 12.76
C LEU A 260 13.02 -6.55 11.66
N LEU A 261 14.18 -6.36 11.03
CA LEU A 261 14.70 -7.26 9.99
C LEU A 261 14.95 -8.64 10.61
N GLY A 262 14.22 -9.64 10.12
CA GLY A 262 14.42 -11.04 10.49
C GLY A 262 14.28 -11.93 9.27
N TRP A 263 14.90 -13.11 9.32
CA TRP A 263 14.97 -14.07 8.21
C TRP A 263 13.60 -14.45 7.61
N SER A 264 12.51 -14.29 8.36
CA SER A 264 11.20 -14.82 8.01
C SER A 264 10.21 -13.83 7.38
N LYS A 265 10.54 -12.55 7.13
CA LYS A 265 9.51 -11.54 6.73
C LYS A 265 10.01 -10.45 5.76
N GLY A 266 9.45 -10.42 4.55
CA GLY A 266 9.59 -9.33 3.55
C GLY A 266 9.35 -9.78 2.11
N GLN A 267 9.30 -8.86 1.14
CA GLN A 267 9.39 -9.17 -0.32
C GLN A 267 10.81 -9.62 -0.69
N MET A 268 11.23 -10.68 -0.02
CA MET A 268 12.54 -11.28 -0.04
C MET A 268 12.29 -12.71 -0.51
N LYS A 269 12.76 -13.05 -1.71
CA LYS A 269 12.48 -14.38 -2.26
C LYS A 269 13.51 -15.36 -1.75
N LEU A 270 13.05 -16.38 -1.04
CA LEU A 270 13.88 -17.52 -0.68
C LEU A 270 14.20 -18.31 -1.94
N ILE A 271 15.48 -18.43 -2.27
CA ILE A 271 15.97 -19.33 -3.30
C ILE A 271 16.32 -20.64 -2.59
N ALA A 272 15.34 -21.57 -2.56
CA ALA A 272 15.42 -22.81 -1.80
C ALA A 272 16.69 -23.62 -2.11
N HIS A 273 17.09 -23.70 -3.38
CA HIS A 273 18.31 -24.39 -3.81
C HIS A 273 19.60 -23.81 -3.23
N TRP A 274 19.64 -22.51 -2.94
CA TRP A 274 20.80 -21.85 -2.36
C TRP A 274 20.68 -21.71 -0.85
N ASN A 275 19.50 -21.98 -0.28
CA ASN A 275 19.14 -21.63 1.10
C ASN A 275 19.50 -20.18 1.44
N MET A 276 19.23 -19.28 0.48
CA MET A 276 19.57 -17.86 0.56
C MET A 276 18.36 -17.02 0.20
N VAL A 277 18.33 -15.81 0.74
CA VAL A 277 17.31 -14.82 0.42
C VAL A 277 17.88 -13.85 -0.61
N ALA A 278 17.18 -13.71 -1.73
CA ALA A 278 17.46 -12.69 -2.73
C ALA A 278 16.55 -11.48 -2.53
N PHE A 279 17.17 -10.31 -2.37
CA PHE A 279 16.51 -9.02 -2.45
C PHE A 279 16.82 -8.40 -3.82
N LEU A 280 15.81 -8.34 -4.67
CA LEU A 280 15.88 -7.69 -5.98
C LEU A 280 15.25 -6.31 -5.83
N CYS A 281 16.02 -5.25 -6.09
CA CYS A 281 15.56 -3.89 -5.90
C CYS A 281 15.95 -3.01 -7.07
N HIS A 282 15.37 -1.80 -7.11
CA HIS A 282 15.77 -0.76 -8.02
C HIS A 282 15.89 0.55 -7.23
N PRO A 283 16.85 1.42 -7.55
CA PRO A 283 16.97 2.69 -6.88
C PRO A 283 15.77 3.58 -7.23
N VAL A 284 15.18 4.22 -6.23
CA VAL A 284 14.14 5.22 -6.46
C VAL A 284 14.86 6.53 -6.77
N LEU A 285 14.93 6.88 -8.06
CA LEU A 285 15.64 8.06 -8.56
C LEU A 285 14.62 9.06 -9.10
N SER A 286 14.68 10.31 -8.62
CA SER A 286 13.77 11.36 -9.07
C SER A 286 14.40 12.28 -10.12
N THR A 287 15.73 12.44 -10.07
CA THR A 287 16.46 13.35 -10.96
C THR A 287 17.80 12.78 -11.41
N THR A 288 18.33 13.29 -12.52
CA THR A 288 19.68 12.95 -13.00
C THR A 288 20.78 13.49 -12.09
N GLU A 289 20.53 14.60 -11.37
CA GLU A 289 21.46 15.15 -10.40
C GLU A 289 21.65 14.19 -9.22
N GLU A 290 20.56 13.57 -8.75
CA GLU A 290 20.59 12.55 -7.71
C GLU A 290 21.42 11.34 -8.17
N MET A 291 21.23 10.88 -9.41
CA MET A 291 22.05 9.80 -9.99
C MET A 291 23.54 10.13 -9.95
N LEU A 292 23.94 11.31 -10.43
CA LEU A 292 25.33 11.74 -10.45
C LEU A 292 25.90 11.85 -9.03
N SER A 293 25.12 12.36 -8.07
CA SER A 293 25.54 12.46 -6.67
C SER A 293 25.80 11.09 -6.02
N LEU A 294 25.07 10.07 -6.47
CA LEU A 294 25.22 8.67 -6.04
C LEU A 294 26.26 7.90 -6.86
N GLY A 295 26.88 8.53 -7.87
CA GLY A 295 27.84 7.89 -8.76
C GLY A 295 27.21 6.87 -9.73
N LEU A 296 25.90 6.93 -9.94
CA LEU A 296 25.16 6.06 -10.85
C LEU A 296 25.01 6.69 -12.24
N TYR A 297 25.07 5.84 -13.27
CA TYR A 297 24.83 6.22 -14.66
C TYR A 297 23.68 5.41 -15.26
N LEU A 298 23.12 5.86 -16.39
CA LEU A 298 22.06 5.13 -17.10
C LEU A 298 22.45 3.70 -17.46
N HIS A 299 23.73 3.44 -17.73
CA HIS A 299 24.28 2.09 -17.98
C HIS A 299 24.14 1.16 -16.77
N ASP A 300 24.11 1.70 -15.55
CA ASP A 300 24.02 0.91 -14.33
C ASP A 300 22.58 0.50 -14.01
N LEU A 301 21.61 1.15 -14.65
CA LEU A 301 20.19 0.81 -14.58
C LEU A 301 19.88 -0.39 -15.46
N ASN A 302 18.90 -1.19 -15.04
CA ASN A 302 18.48 -2.32 -15.85
C ASN A 302 17.76 -1.81 -17.11
N PHE A 303 17.98 -2.47 -18.24
CA PHE A 303 17.23 -2.14 -19.46
C PHE A 303 15.79 -2.65 -19.39
N TYR A 304 15.53 -3.70 -18.60
CA TYR A 304 14.25 -4.40 -18.58
C TYR A 304 13.25 -3.90 -17.52
N ASP A 305 13.64 -3.03 -16.60
CA ASP A 305 12.85 -2.68 -15.41
C ASP A 305 11.98 -1.42 -15.57
N GLY A 306 12.05 -0.74 -16.72
CA GLY A 306 11.32 0.50 -16.98
C GLY A 306 11.79 1.70 -16.14
N THR A 307 12.73 1.53 -15.19
CA THR A 307 13.22 2.62 -14.32
C THR A 307 13.87 3.73 -15.14
N SER A 308 14.67 3.34 -16.14
CA SER A 308 15.29 4.25 -17.09
C SER A 308 14.24 5.05 -17.88
N GLU A 309 13.17 4.39 -18.33
CA GLU A 309 12.09 5.03 -19.08
C GLU A 309 11.30 6.01 -18.22
N ILE A 310 10.98 5.63 -16.97
CA ILE A 310 10.26 6.47 -16.01
C ILE A 310 11.06 7.73 -15.71
N LEU A 311 12.37 7.62 -15.47
CA LEU A 311 13.23 8.77 -15.21
C LEU A 311 13.23 9.73 -16.40
N ILE A 312 13.42 9.21 -17.62
CA ILE A 312 13.44 10.02 -18.83
C ILE A 312 12.08 10.67 -19.08
N ALA A 313 10.98 9.94 -18.91
CA ALA A 313 9.62 10.46 -19.07
C ALA A 313 9.31 11.55 -18.02
N GLY A 314 9.72 11.34 -16.77
CA GLY A 314 9.58 12.32 -15.70
C GLY A 314 10.30 13.64 -16.03
N MET A 315 11.51 13.57 -16.57
CA MET A 315 12.26 14.75 -17.03
C MET A 315 11.55 15.48 -18.17
N GLN A 316 11.04 14.74 -19.17
CA GLN A 316 10.30 15.31 -20.29
C GLN A 316 9.02 16.01 -19.82
N HIS A 317 8.31 15.40 -18.88
CA HIS A 317 7.10 15.97 -18.32
C HIS A 317 7.39 17.22 -17.49
N ALA A 318 8.42 17.19 -16.62
CA ALA A 318 8.86 18.35 -15.85
C ALA A 318 9.27 19.53 -16.76
N ARG A 319 9.99 19.25 -17.85
CA ARG A 319 10.35 20.27 -18.84
C ARG A 319 9.13 20.85 -19.55
N THR A 320 8.16 20.03 -19.89
CA THR A 320 6.90 20.47 -20.53
C THR A 320 6.09 21.35 -19.58
N LEU A 321 6.00 20.97 -18.30
CA LEU A 321 5.40 21.77 -17.23
C LEU A 321 6.10 23.11 -17.08
N GLN A 322 7.44 23.15 -17.06
CA GLN A 322 8.19 24.39 -16.97
C GLN A 322 7.89 25.33 -18.15
N VAL A 323 7.86 24.79 -19.38
CA VAL A 323 7.49 25.56 -20.58
C VAL A 323 6.06 26.09 -20.49
N ALA A 324 5.13 25.31 -19.94
CA ALA A 324 3.75 25.75 -19.73
C ALA A 324 3.67 26.86 -18.67
N ILE A 325 4.40 26.73 -17.57
CA ILE A 325 4.50 27.76 -16.52
C ILE A 325 5.08 29.05 -17.11
N ASP A 326 6.17 28.98 -17.87
CA ASP A 326 6.80 30.15 -18.50
C ASP A 326 5.84 30.86 -19.48
N LYS A 327 5.01 30.09 -20.20
CA LYS A 327 3.94 30.65 -21.06
C LYS A 327 2.87 31.36 -20.24
N VAL A 328 2.43 30.77 -19.12
CA VAL A 328 1.43 31.37 -18.23
C VAL A 328 1.98 32.64 -17.56
N THR A 329 3.23 32.64 -17.11
CA THR A 329 3.89 33.82 -16.54
C THR A 329 3.98 34.95 -17.58
N LYS A 330 4.40 34.64 -18.81
CA LYS A 330 4.42 35.62 -19.91
C LYS A 330 3.04 36.16 -20.28
N LEU A 331 1.99 35.36 -20.13
CA LEU A 331 0.60 35.81 -20.33
C LEU A 331 0.13 36.69 -19.18
N LYS A 332 0.49 36.37 -17.94
CA LYS A 332 0.19 37.18 -16.76
C LYS A 332 0.85 38.56 -16.82
N ASP A 333 2.09 38.63 -17.30
CA ASP A 333 2.82 39.90 -17.49
C ASP A 333 2.24 40.75 -18.64
N ARG A 334 1.35 40.18 -19.47
CA ARG A 334 0.67 40.88 -20.58
C ARG A 334 -0.74 41.36 -20.23
N ILE A 335 -1.28 41.02 -19.05
CA ILE A 335 -2.55 41.55 -18.57
C ILE A 335 -2.23 42.86 -17.83
N PRO A 336 -2.58 44.04 -18.36
CA PRO A 336 -2.46 45.27 -17.59
C PRO A 336 -3.36 45.14 -16.37
N PHE A 337 -2.83 45.47 -15.19
CA PHE A 337 -3.68 45.72 -14.02
C PHE A 337 -4.56 46.94 -14.34
N GLU A 338 -5.80 46.71 -14.76
CA GLU A 338 -6.86 47.72 -14.61
C GLU A 338 -7.10 47.87 -13.10
N HIS A 339 -6.41 48.85 -12.51
CA HIS A 339 -6.79 49.41 -11.23
C HIS A 339 -7.94 50.39 -11.49
N ASP A 340 -9.15 49.97 -11.18
CA ASP A 340 -10.27 50.86 -10.85
C ASP A 340 -10.76 50.55 -9.42
#